data_AF-W1TY60-F1
#
_entry.id   AF-W1TY60-F1
#
_cell.length_a   1.000
_cell.length_b   1.000
_cell.length_c   1.000
_cell.angle_alpha   90.00
_cell.angle_beta   90.00
_cell.angle_gamma   90.00
#
_symmetry.space_group_name_H-M   'P 1'
#
loop_
_entity.id
_entity.type
_entity.pdbx_description
1 polymer ?
#
loop_
_entity_poly.entity_id
_entity_poly.type
_entity_poly.pdbx_seq_one_letter_code
_entity_poly.pdbx_strand_id
1 'polypeptide(L)' 'QTDLNLVLGVDFNRQVAKETALYWDKKENSLVDCIHQVDKQSDFSDLGQAAKENMKEHYTWEKIVGEYEELFLS' A
#
# COMPACT_ATOMS: atom_id res chain seq x y z
N GLN A 1 4.42 1.77 -13.02
CA GLN A 1 3.88 1.68 -11.64
C GLN A 1 3.90 3.08 -11.06
N THR A 2 2.92 3.44 -10.21
CA THR A 2 2.79 4.78 -9.63
C THR A 2 3.71 4.93 -8.42
N ASP A 3 4.14 6.16 -8.12
CA ASP A 3 4.98 6.45 -6.95
C ASP A 3 4.17 6.90 -5.72
N LEU A 4 2.89 7.21 -5.92
CA LEU A 4 1.95 7.56 -4.85
C LEU A 4 0.69 6.69 -4.96
N ASN A 5 0.24 6.17 -3.82
CA ASN A 5 -1.01 5.43 -3.69
C ASN A 5 -1.88 6.07 -2.60
N LEU A 6 -3.10 6.46 -2.95
CA LEU A 6 -4.14 6.88 -2.01
C LEU A 6 -5.13 5.72 -1.84
N VAL A 7 -5.12 5.06 -0.68
CA VAL A 7 -5.89 3.83 -0.45
C VAL A 7 -6.87 4.00 0.70
N LEU A 8 -8.00 3.30 0.63
CA LEU A 8 -8.97 3.32 1.72
C LEU A 8 -8.35 2.70 2.99
N GLY A 9 -8.55 3.31 4.15
CA GLY A 9 -7.99 2.93 5.45
C GLY A 9 -8.59 1.67 6.09
N VAL A 10 -8.92 0.65 5.30
CA VAL A 10 -9.32 -0.68 5.76
C VAL A 10 -8.12 -1.52 6.20
N ASP A 11 -8.37 -2.51 7.05
CA ASP A 11 -7.31 -3.35 7.65
C ASP A 11 -6.38 -3.99 6.60
N PHE A 12 -6.96 -4.52 5.51
CA PHE A 12 -6.18 -5.10 4.42
C PHE A 12 -5.14 -4.11 3.84
N ASN A 13 -5.57 -2.88 3.51
CA ASN A 13 -4.67 -1.88 2.94
C ASN A 13 -3.61 -1.41 3.94
N ARG A 14 -3.93 -1.41 5.24
CA ARG A 14 -2.97 -1.07 6.30
C ARG A 14 -1.91 -2.16 6.47
N GLN A 15 -2.32 -3.43 6.42
CA GLN A 15 -1.41 -4.56 6.51
C GLN A 15 -0.49 -4.65 5.30
N VAL A 16 -1.04 -4.44 4.10
CA VAL A 16 -0.27 -4.57 2.84
C VAL A 16 0.62 -3.36 2.59
N ALA A 17 0.06 -2.14 2.62
CA ALA A 17 0.79 -0.95 2.19
C ALA A 17 1.61 -0.28 3.32
N LYS A 18 1.32 -0.52 4.60
CA LYS A 18 2.08 0.04 5.74
C LYS A 18 2.32 1.55 5.57
N GLU A 19 3.56 2.01 5.71
CA GLU A 19 3.92 3.43 5.55
C GLU A 19 4.16 3.86 4.09
N THR A 20 3.90 2.99 3.11
CA THR A 20 4.20 3.23 1.69
C THR A 20 3.01 3.75 0.89
N ALA A 21 1.91 4.13 1.56
CA ALA A 21 0.71 4.70 0.95
C ALA A 21 0.06 5.72 1.89
N LEU A 22 -0.75 6.60 1.32
CA LEU A 22 -1.59 7.51 2.10
C LEU A 22 -2.99 6.93 2.24
N TYR A 23 -3.59 7.14 3.42
CA TYR A 23 -4.87 6.55 3.79
C TYR A 23 -5.96 7.61 3.88
N TRP A 24 -7.09 7.32 3.27
CA TRP A 24 -8.34 8.08 3.46
C TRP A 24 -9.42 7.18 4.08
N ASP A 25 -10.43 7.76 4.72
CA ASP A 25 -11.55 7.03 5.33
C ASP A 25 -12.91 7.49 4.76
N LYS A 26 -14.00 6.87 5.22
CA LYS A 26 -15.34 7.17 4.70
C LYS A 26 -15.98 8.42 5.29
N LYS A 27 -15.28 9.18 6.12
CA LYS A 27 -15.80 10.45 6.62
C LYS A 27 -15.87 11.45 5.47
N GLU A 28 -16.80 12.38 5.61
CA GLU A 28 -16.94 13.48 4.67
C GLU A 28 -15.59 14.19 4.49
N ASN A 29 -15.28 14.52 3.23
CA ASN A 29 -14.05 15.19 2.79
C ASN A 29 -12.71 14.46 3.01
N SER A 30 -12.66 13.26 3.61
CA SER A 30 -11.36 12.59 3.86
C SER A 30 -10.51 12.38 2.60
N LEU A 31 -11.13 11.93 1.49
CA LEU A 31 -10.41 11.78 0.22
C LEU A 31 -10.07 13.13 -0.41
N VAL A 32 -10.96 14.12 -0.30
CA VAL A 32 -10.75 15.48 -0.83
C VAL A 32 -9.54 16.13 -0.17
N ASP A 33 -9.45 16.03 1.16
CA ASP A 33 -8.32 16.54 1.94
C ASP A 33 -7.02 15.82 1.57
N CYS A 34 -7.08 14.50 1.35
CA CYS A 34 -5.94 13.71 0.92
C CYS A 34 -5.42 14.15 -0.46
N ILE A 35 -6.33 14.40 -1.41
CA ILE A 35 -5.99 14.93 -2.75
C ILE A 35 -5.36 16.33 -2.63
N HIS A 36 -5.97 17.24 -1.87
CA HIS A 36 -5.43 18.58 -1.66
C HIS A 36 -4.08 18.62 -0.96
N GLN A 37 -3.78 17.62 -0.11
CA GLN A 37 -2.46 17.48 0.49
C GLN A 37 -1.41 17.13 -0.57
N VAL A 38 -1.71 16.18 -1.45
CA VAL A 38 -0.73 15.69 -2.43
C VAL A 38 -0.55 16.62 -3.61
N ASP A 39 -1.55 17.41 -3.98
CA ASP A 39 -1.45 18.44 -5.03
C ASP A 39 -0.39 19.53 -4.73
N LYS A 40 0.05 19.65 -3.47
CA LYS A 40 1.07 20.63 -3.05
C LYS A 40 2.51 20.22 -3.37
N GLN A 41 2.72 18.98 -3.80
CA GLN A 41 4.04 18.46 -4.14
C GLN A 41 3.96 17.51 -5.34
N SER A 42 5.05 17.38 -6.09
CA SER A 42 5.06 16.61 -7.33
C SER A 42 5.97 15.38 -7.29
N ASP A 43 6.78 15.23 -6.25
CA ASP A 43 7.73 14.13 -6.12
C ASP A 43 7.34 13.20 -4.98
N PHE A 44 7.18 11.92 -5.33
CA PHE A 44 6.86 10.83 -4.43
C PHE A 44 7.79 9.63 -4.67
N SER A 45 8.91 9.83 -5.37
CA SER A 45 9.81 8.76 -5.80
C SER A 45 10.27 7.87 -4.66
N ASP A 46 10.63 8.45 -3.51
CA ASP A 46 11.00 7.72 -2.29
C ASP A 46 9.85 6.82 -1.78
N LEU A 47 8.62 7.35 -1.75
CA LEU A 47 7.44 6.60 -1.34
C LEU A 47 7.16 5.45 -2.32
N GLY A 48 7.32 5.73 -3.62
CA GLY A 48 7.18 4.76 -4.69
C GLY A 48 8.22 3.65 -4.62
N GLN A 49 9.46 3.97 -4.30
CA GLN A 49 10.53 3.01 -4.08
C GLN A 49 10.24 2.13 -2.86
N ALA A 50 9.89 2.73 -1.72
CA ALA A 50 9.54 2.00 -0.51
C ALA A 50 8.35 1.04 -0.74
N ALA A 51 7.33 1.47 -1.49
CA ALA A 51 6.20 0.62 -1.86
C ALA A 51 6.64 -0.60 -2.68
N LYS A 52 7.53 -0.40 -3.66
CA LYS A 52 8.06 -1.48 -4.50
C LYS A 52 8.89 -2.47 -3.68
N GLU A 53 9.73 -1.98 -2.79
CA GLU A 53 10.55 -2.81 -1.90
C GLU A 53 9.67 -3.63 -0.95
N ASN A 54 8.68 -3.01 -0.30
CA ASN A 54 7.73 -3.72 0.57
C ASN A 54 7.01 -4.86 -0.18
N MET A 55 6.57 -4.62 -1.43
CA MET A 55 5.94 -5.67 -2.25
C MET A 55 6.91 -6.79 -2.61
N LYS A 56 8.13 -6.44 -3.03
CA LYS A 56 9.16 -7.40 -3.42
C LYS A 56 9.63 -8.27 -2.25
N GLU A 57 9.60 -7.78 -1.02
CA GLU A 57 10.03 -8.54 0.15
C GLU A 57 8.91 -9.41 0.73
N HIS A 58 7.67 -8.94 0.72
CA HIS A 58 6.60 -9.55 1.52
C HIS A 58 5.54 -10.28 0.70
N TYR A 59 5.39 -9.94 -0.58
CA TYR A 59 4.27 -10.38 -1.42
C TYR A 59 4.75 -10.96 -2.76
N THR A 60 5.83 -11.75 -2.72
CA THR A 60 6.30 -12.50 -3.90
C THR A 60 5.42 -13.71 -4.16
N TRP A 61 5.35 -14.13 -5.41
CA TRP A 61 4.59 -15.33 -5.79
C TRP A 61 5.12 -16.57 -5.09
N GLU A 62 6.44 -16.72 -5.02
CA GLU A 62 7.12 -17.84 -4.39
C GLU A 62 6.76 -17.95 -2.91
N LYS A 63 6.75 -16.81 -2.19
CA LYS A 63 6.39 -16.78 -0.77
C LYS A 63 4.91 -17.11 -0.56
N ILE A 64 4.03 -16.47 -1.31
CA ILE A 64 2.58 -16.68 -1.19
C ILE A 64 2.22 -18.13 -1.48
N VAL A 65 2.74 -18.70 -2.58
CA VAL A 65 2.48 -20.11 -2.93
C VAL A 65 3.02 -21.02 -1.84
N GLY A 66 4.25 -20.81 -1.36
CA GLY A 66 4.84 -21.60 -0.29
C GLY A 66 4.00 -21.60 1.00
N GLU A 67 3.54 -20.42 1.44
CA GLU A 67 2.66 -20.30 2.61
C GLU A 67 1.33 -21.06 2.45
N TYR A 68 0.75 -21.05 1.25
CA TYR A 68 -0.44 -21.86 0.96
C TYR A 68 -0.14 -23.36 0.93
N GLU A 69 0.96 -23.78 0.29
CA GLU A 69 1.36 -25.19 0.23
C GLU A 69 1.58 -25.78 1.63
N GLU A 70 2.21 -25.04 2.55
CA GLU A 70 2.41 -25.47 3.94
C GLU A 70 1.09 -25.77 4.68
N LEU A 71 0.05 -24.96 4.48
CA LEU A 71 -1.28 -25.17 5.09
C LEU A 71 -1.97 -26.46 4.61
N PHE A 72 -1.64 -26.94 3.41
CA PHE A 72 -2.21 -28.17 2.85
C PHE A 72 -1.38 -29.42 3.16
N LEU A 73 -0.14 -29.26 3.63
CA LEU A 73 0.75 -30.35 4.02
C LEU A 73 0.77 -30.62 5.53
N SER A 74 0.10 -29.80 6.32
CA SER A 74 -0.20 -30.01 7.76
C SER A 74 -1.48 -30.81 7.98
#